data_AF-A0A3R6TLT4-F1
#
_entry.id   AF-A0A3R6TLT4-F1
#
_cell.length_a   1.000
_cell.length_b   1.000
_cell.length_c   1.000
_cell.angle_alpha   90.00
_cell.angle_beta   90.00
_cell.angle_gamma   90.00
#
_symmetry.space_group_name_H-M   'P 1'
#
loop_
_entity.id
_entity.type
_entity.pdbx_description
1 polymer ?
#
loop_
_entity_poly.entity_id
_entity_poly.type
_entity_poly.pdbx_seq_one_letter_code
_entity_poly.pdbx_strand_id
1 'polypeptide(L)' 'MNFECLLLSAKAGNEDAITAILQMYRPLLLKYAIIDGVLDEDLYQELSIILLKAISLFRI' A
#
# COMPACT_ATOMS: atom_id res chain seq x y z
N MET A 1 -2.84 -16.20 -7.57
CA MET A 1 -2.93 -15.75 -6.16
C MET A 1 -4.22 -14.97 -6.03
N ASN A 2 -5.15 -15.40 -5.18
CA ASN A 2 -6.36 -14.62 -4.87
C ASN A 2 -5.95 -13.42 -3.99
N PHE A 3 -6.49 -12.23 -4.25
CA PHE A 3 -6.16 -11.02 -3.48
C PHE A 3 -6.49 -11.19 -1.99
N GLU A 4 -7.56 -11.92 -1.68
CA GLU A 4 -7.94 -12.25 -0.30
C GLU A 4 -6.86 -13.04 0.45
N CYS A 5 -6.27 -14.06 -0.19
CA CYS A 5 -5.15 -14.82 0.38
C CYS A 5 -3.90 -13.94 0.59
N LEU A 6 -3.64 -13.01 -0.34
CA LEU A 6 -2.54 -12.06 -0.24
C LEU A 6 -2.77 -11.09 0.93
N LEU A 7 -3.99 -10.58 1.07
CA LEU A 7 -4.38 -9.68 2.16
C LEU A 7 -4.27 -10.38 3.52
N LEU A 8 -4.76 -11.62 3.64
CA LEU A 8 -4.61 -12.43 4.86
C LEU A 8 -3.15 -12.66 5.22
N SER A 9 -2.30 -12.98 4.23
CA SER A 9 -0.85 -13.15 4.43
C SER A 9 -0.18 -11.87 4.89
N ALA A 10 -0.53 -10.73 4.27
CA ALA A 10 -0.02 -9.42 4.67
C ALA A 10 -0.45 -9.04 6.09
N LYS A 11 -1.70 -9.34 6.48
CA LYS A 11 -2.19 -9.14 7.86
C LYS A 11 -1.47 -10.03 8.87
N ALA A 12 -1.02 -11.20 8.47
CA ALA A 12 -0.20 -12.07 9.31
C ALA A 12 1.26 -11.60 9.47
N GLY A 13 1.63 -10.46 8.84
CA GLY A 13 2.96 -9.88 8.92
C GLY A 13 3.94 -10.41 7.87
N ASN A 14 3.47 -11.08 6.82
CA ASN A 14 4.33 -11.55 5.74
C ASN A 14 4.83 -10.35 4.89
N GLU A 15 6.14 -10.09 4.91
CA GLU A 15 6.76 -8.96 4.23
C GLU A 15 6.64 -9.03 2.69
N ASP A 16 6.72 -10.23 2.11
CA ASP A 16 6.55 -10.42 0.66
C ASP A 16 5.13 -10.05 0.22
N ALA A 17 4.13 -10.46 1.01
CA ALA A 17 2.73 -10.13 0.75
C ALA A 17 2.47 -8.63 0.91
N ILE A 18 3.03 -8.01 1.94
CA ILE A 18 2.96 -6.56 2.16
C ILE A 18 3.59 -5.82 0.96
N THR A 19 4.77 -6.24 0.54
CA THR A 19 5.51 -5.64 -0.59
C THR A 19 4.74 -5.81 -1.90
N ALA A 20 4.14 -6.97 -2.13
CA ALA A 20 3.31 -7.21 -3.31
C ALA A 20 2.10 -6.27 -3.36
N ILE A 21 1.41 -6.07 -2.22
CA ILE A 21 0.28 -5.12 -2.15
C ILE A 21 0.76 -3.68 -2.39
N LEU A 22 1.86 -3.26 -1.75
CA LEU A 22 2.44 -1.93 -1.98
C LEU A 22 2.81 -1.71 -3.45
N GLN A 23 3.40 -2.70 -4.11
CA GLN A 23 3.73 -2.63 -5.54
C GLN A 23 2.48 -2.54 -6.42
N MET A 24 1.40 -3.27 -6.09
CA MET A 24 0.13 -3.18 -6.82
C MET A 24 -0.49 -1.79 -6.75
N TYR A 25 -0.46 -1.16 -5.56
CA TYR A 25 -1.03 0.18 -5.35
C TYR A 25 -0.07 1.32 -5.69
N ARG A 26 1.22 1.06 -5.95
CA ARG A 26 2.24 2.06 -6.25
C ARG A 26 1.82 3.09 -7.32
N PRO A 27 1.22 2.72 -8.48
CA PRO A 27 0.80 3.69 -9.47
C PRO A 27 -0.27 4.66 -8.94
N LEU A 28 -1.16 4.18 -8.06
CA LEU A 28 -2.20 4.99 -7.43
C LEU A 28 -1.59 5.94 -6.40
N LEU A 29 -0.70 5.44 -5.54
CA LEU A 29 0.00 6.23 -4.53
C LEU A 29 0.81 7.36 -5.20
N LEU A 30 1.54 7.05 -6.27
CA LEU A 30 2.29 8.05 -7.05
C LEU A 30 1.36 9.09 -7.70
N LYS A 31 0.23 8.67 -8.26
CA LYS A 31 -0.74 9.59 -8.87
C LYS A 31 -1.22 10.67 -7.87
N TYR A 32 -1.43 10.28 -6.61
CA TYR A 32 -1.87 11.22 -5.56
C TYR A 32 -0.73 11.97 -4.87
N ALA A 33 0.49 11.43 -4.91
CA ALA A 33 1.66 12.09 -4.36
C ALA A 33 2.29 13.10 -5.33
N ILE A 34 1.95 13.07 -6.61
CA ILE A 34 2.42 14.06 -7.59
C ILE A 34 1.56 15.33 -7.49
N ILE A 35 2.17 16.43 -7.05
CA ILE A 35 1.56 17.75 -6.95
C ILE A 35 2.30 18.67 -7.93
N ASP A 36 1.55 19.35 -8.81
CA ASP A 36 2.10 20.24 -9.83
C ASP A 36 3.22 19.61 -10.69
N GLY A 37 3.12 18.30 -10.95
CA GLY A 37 4.08 17.55 -11.77
C GLY A 37 5.35 17.13 -11.03
N VAL A 38 5.47 17.44 -9.73
CA VAL A 38 6.59 17.05 -8.87
C VAL A 38 6.12 16.00 -7.88
N LEU A 39 6.94 14.97 -7.66
CA LEU A 39 6.66 13.98 -6.62
C LEU A 39 6.93 14.60 -5.25
N ASP A 40 5.91 14.62 -4.40
CA ASP A 40 6.07 14.85 -2.98
C ASP A 40 6.40 13.50 -2.31
N GLU A 41 7.67 13.33 -1.95
CA GLU A 41 8.18 12.09 -1.35
C GLU A 41 7.59 11.83 0.05
N ASP A 42 7.36 12.89 0.83
CA ASP A 42 6.79 12.79 2.17
C ASP A 42 5.31 12.37 2.08
N LEU A 43 4.57 12.95 1.14
CA LEU A 43 3.18 12.57 0.86
C LEU A 43 3.09 11.12 0.36
N TYR A 44 4.01 10.69 -0.51
CA TYR A 44 4.06 9.30 -0.96
C TYR A 44 4.33 8.33 0.19
N GLN A 45 5.23 8.67 1.11
CA GLN A 45 5.49 7.87 2.31
C GLN A 45 4.27 7.82 3.22
N GLU A 46 3.60 8.94 3.48
CA GLU A 46 2.39 8.98 4.32
C GLU A 46 1.27 8.11 3.72
N LEU A 47 1.04 8.22 2.40
CA LEU A 47 0.06 7.38 1.70
C LEU A 47 0.39 5.89 1.80
N SER A 48 1.68 5.54 1.72
CA SER A 48 2.16 4.17 1.89
C SER A 48 1.90 3.65 3.31
N ILE A 49 2.17 4.47 4.34
CA ILE A 49 1.90 4.14 5.75
C ILE A 49 0.40 3.97 6.00
N ILE A 50 -0.44 4.84 5.43
CA ILE A 50 -1.90 4.75 5.53
C ILE A 50 -2.41 3.46 4.89
N LEU A 51 -1.86 3.05 3.75
CA LEU A 51 -2.21 1.77 3.12
C LEU A 51 -1.89 0.58 4.04
N LEU A 52 -0.72 0.57 4.68
CA LEU A 52 -0.34 -0.47 5.64
C LEU A 52 -1.27 -0.52 6.86
N LYS A 53 -1.61 0.65 7.40
CA LYS A 53 -2.59 0.77 8.49
C LYS A 53 -3.96 0.25 8.06
N ALA A 54 -4.41 0.60 6.85
CA ALA A 54 -5.67 0.13 6.30
C ALA A 54 -5.70 -1.40 6.18
N ILE A 55 -4.63 -2.03 5.67
CA ILE A 55 -4.52 -3.51 5.59
C ILE A 55 -4.69 -4.14 6.98
N SER A 56 -4.02 -3.60 8.01
CA SER A 56 -4.12 -4.09 9.39
C SER A 56 -5.55 -3.97 9.95
N LEU A 57 -6.20 -2.83 9.72
CA LEU A 57 -7.52 -2.51 10.27
C LEU A 57 -8.69 -3.15 9.48
N PHE A 58 -8.49 -3.47 8.21
CA PHE A 58 -9.55 -3.98 7.33
C PHE A 58 -10.12 -5.31 7.84
N ARG A 59 -11.43 -5.37 8.07
CA ARG A 59 -12.13 -6.61 8.46
C ARG A 59 -12.59 -7.32 7.18
N ILE A 60 -12.25 -8.60 7.07
CA ILE A 60 -12.68 -9.50 5.99
C ILE A 60 -14.09 -10.01 6.30
#